data_AF-A0A257L0R2-F1
#
_entry.id   AF-A0A257L0R2-F1
#
_cell.length_a   1.000
_cell.length_b   1.000
_cell.length_c   1.000
_cell.angle_alpha   90.00
_cell.angle_beta   90.00
_cell.angle_gamma   90.00
#
_symmetry.space_group_name_H-M   'P 1'
#
loop_
_entity.id
_entity.type
_entity.pdbx_description
1 polymer ?
#
loop_
_entity_poly.entity_id
_entity_poly.type
_entity_poly.pdbx_seq_one_letter_code
_entity_poly.pdbx_strand_id
1 'polypeptide(L)'
;MRGPFHSAFGGGVGVRRGGEEPVRPIASGLNLGTDHVDTIDQSHERCVALGVSRIERPDHSPLGRSDLTVVRDRNLRLHDHAAPVMEMLYEQIVNTESMVVLCDAAGTIIHSIGDDDFLARASKVALQPGVNWSESTKGTNAIGTALIEEVPTLVHADEHYMHANHFLTCSAAPILDPRGNILGVLDVTGDHRSFHQHTMALVKMSARMIENHWLTDDYRNVMRLHFHSRVEFIGTLMEGILAISA
;
A
#
# COMPACT_ATOMS: atom_id res chain seq x y z
N MET A 1 -43.80 66.62 15.08
CA MET A 1 -43.72 66.09 16.46
C MET A 1 -43.37 64.60 16.39
N ARG A 2 -42.28 64.21 17.07
CA ARG A 2 -41.94 62.88 17.64
C ARG A 2 -42.15 61.59 16.80
N GLY A 3 -41.05 60.88 16.50
CA GLY A 3 -41.05 59.39 16.54
C GLY A 3 -40.72 58.91 17.97
N PRO A 4 -40.26 57.66 18.22
CA PRO A 4 -40.38 56.36 17.51
C PRO A 4 -40.96 55.25 18.45
N PHE A 5 -41.06 53.95 18.06
CA PHE A 5 -40.81 52.75 18.91
C PHE A 5 -41.01 51.39 18.17
N HIS A 6 -40.18 50.42 18.62
CA HIS A 6 -39.83 49.04 18.22
C HIS A 6 -40.91 47.97 17.87
N SER A 7 -40.60 47.10 16.88
CA SER A 7 -40.33 45.62 16.91
C SER A 7 -41.60 44.73 16.86
N ALA A 8 -41.67 43.58 16.16
CA ALA A 8 -40.84 42.39 16.26
C ALA A 8 -41.13 41.37 15.11
N PHE A 9 -40.05 40.72 14.66
CA PHE A 9 -39.89 39.28 14.33
C PHE A 9 -40.97 38.52 13.52
N GLY A 10 -40.59 38.15 12.29
CA GLY A 10 -41.08 36.96 11.57
C GLY A 10 -39.89 36.25 10.91
N GLY A 11 -39.40 35.20 11.56
CA GLY A 11 -38.17 34.50 11.19
C GLY A 11 -38.29 33.73 9.88
N GLY A 12 -37.43 34.06 8.93
CA GLY A 12 -37.07 33.16 7.84
C GLY A 12 -36.24 32.00 8.41
N VAL A 13 -36.80 30.79 8.36
CA VAL A 13 -36.05 29.56 8.59
C VAL A 13 -35.17 29.34 7.37
N GLY A 14 -33.98 29.95 7.40
CA GLY A 14 -32.88 29.56 6.52
C GLY A 14 -32.48 28.13 6.86
N VAL A 15 -32.78 27.21 5.96
CA VAL A 15 -32.24 25.85 5.99
C VAL A 15 -30.72 25.98 5.93
N ARG A 16 -30.06 25.82 7.09
CA ARG A 16 -28.62 25.58 7.13
C ARG A 16 -28.40 24.22 6.48
N ARG A 17 -27.85 24.20 5.27
CA ARG A 17 -27.17 23.00 4.75
C ARG A 17 -26.05 22.71 5.73
N GLY A 18 -26.20 21.66 6.53
CA GLY A 18 -25.07 21.07 7.24
C GLY A 18 -24.09 20.61 6.17
N GLY A 19 -22.92 21.23 6.11
CA GLY A 19 -21.79 20.60 5.46
C GLY A 19 -21.44 19.40 6.32
N GLU A 20 -21.66 18.19 5.82
CA GLU A 20 -21.10 17.00 6.43
C GLU A 20 -19.58 17.21 6.46
N GLU A 21 -18.99 17.14 7.65
CA GLU A 21 -17.53 17.12 7.77
C GLU A 21 -17.01 15.93 6.95
N PRO A 22 -15.88 16.09 6.22
CA PRO A 22 -15.32 14.99 5.47
C PRO A 22 -15.05 13.81 6.42
N VAL A 23 -15.53 12.62 6.05
CA VAL A 23 -15.36 11.37 6.82
C VAL A 23 -13.87 11.07 7.08
N ARG A 24 -12.98 11.62 6.24
CA ARG A 24 -11.52 11.49 6.30
C ARG A 24 -10.85 12.86 6.04
N PRO A 25 -10.77 13.76 7.04
CA PRO A 25 -10.31 15.14 6.85
C PRO A 25 -8.86 15.27 6.33
N ILE A 26 -7.96 14.32 6.60
CA ILE A 26 -6.57 14.38 6.13
C ILE A 26 -6.50 13.95 4.67
N ALA A 27 -7.01 12.75 4.34
CA ALA A 27 -6.98 12.23 2.99
C ALA A 27 -7.82 13.04 1.99
N SER A 28 -8.91 13.67 2.45
CA SER A 28 -9.70 14.58 1.61
C SER A 28 -8.91 15.81 1.15
N GLY A 29 -7.75 16.10 1.75
CA GLY A 29 -6.83 17.12 1.28
C GLY A 29 -6.08 16.73 0.00
N LEU A 30 -6.01 15.44 -0.33
CA LEU A 30 -5.52 14.94 -1.60
C LEU A 30 -6.68 14.88 -2.61
N ASN A 31 -6.46 15.38 -3.82
CA ASN A 31 -7.46 15.29 -4.90
C ASN A 31 -7.40 13.90 -5.56
N LEU A 32 -7.78 12.87 -4.79
CA LEU A 32 -7.82 11.47 -5.22
C LEU A 32 -9.11 11.20 -6.03
N GLY A 33 -9.03 10.30 -7.02
CA GLY A 33 -10.15 9.99 -7.89
C GLY A 33 -11.31 9.28 -7.15
N THR A 34 -12.51 9.30 -7.75
CA THR A 34 -13.69 8.62 -7.19
C THR A 34 -13.47 7.12 -7.00
N ASP A 35 -12.82 6.47 -7.97
CA ASP A 35 -12.55 5.03 -7.92
C ASP A 35 -11.67 4.64 -6.73
N HIS A 36 -10.76 5.54 -6.31
CA HIS A 36 -9.94 5.35 -5.12
C HIS A 36 -10.81 5.40 -3.86
N VAL A 37 -11.67 6.41 -3.74
CA VAL A 37 -12.58 6.55 -2.58
C VAL A 37 -13.48 5.32 -2.46
N ASP A 38 -14.05 4.85 -3.57
CA ASP A 38 -14.90 3.65 -3.60
C ASP A 38 -14.14 2.39 -3.15
N THR A 39 -12.86 2.27 -3.55
CA THR A 39 -11.98 1.16 -3.12
C THR A 39 -11.75 1.18 -1.60
N ILE A 40 -11.45 2.36 -1.05
CA ILE A 40 -11.24 2.52 0.40
C ILE A 40 -12.54 2.23 1.15
N ASP A 41 -13.69 2.70 0.66
CA ASP A 41 -14.98 2.46 1.31
C ASP A 41 -15.34 0.97 1.32
N GLN A 42 -15.15 0.26 0.20
CA GLN A 42 -15.33 -1.20 0.13
C GLN A 42 -14.39 -1.93 1.10
N SER A 43 -13.12 -1.50 1.20
CA SER A 43 -12.19 -2.07 2.18
C SER A 43 -12.65 -1.83 3.62
N HIS A 44 -13.16 -0.64 3.94
CA HIS A 44 -13.69 -0.34 5.28
C HIS A 44 -14.91 -1.21 5.61
N GLU A 45 -15.81 -1.42 4.64
CA GLU A 45 -16.97 -2.33 4.78
C GLU A 45 -16.53 -3.77 5.07
N ARG A 46 -15.51 -4.28 4.36
CA ARG A 46 -14.93 -5.60 4.64
C ARG A 46 -14.38 -5.67 6.06
N CYS A 47 -13.65 -4.65 6.50
CA CYS A 47 -13.09 -4.60 7.85
C CYS A 47 -14.18 -4.60 8.93
N VAL A 48 -15.29 -3.90 8.71
CA VAL A 48 -16.47 -3.93 9.58
C VAL A 48 -17.07 -5.33 9.60
N ALA A 49 -17.26 -5.97 8.44
CA ALA A 49 -17.81 -7.31 8.35
C ALA A 49 -16.93 -8.37 9.04
N LEU A 50 -15.61 -8.17 9.06
CA LEU A 50 -14.63 -9.02 9.75
C LEU A 50 -14.53 -8.72 11.26
N GLY A 51 -15.22 -7.69 11.77
CA GLY A 51 -15.18 -7.31 13.18
C GLY A 51 -13.85 -6.71 13.62
N VAL A 52 -13.06 -6.17 12.68
CA VAL A 52 -11.80 -5.51 12.99
C VAL A 52 -12.07 -4.24 13.80
N SER A 53 -11.34 -4.05 14.90
CA SER A 53 -11.43 -2.86 15.74
C SER A 53 -10.60 -1.71 15.18
N ARG A 54 -11.12 -0.48 15.27
CA ARG A 54 -10.40 0.75 14.86
C ARG A 54 -9.45 1.27 15.94
N ILE A 55 -9.69 0.90 17.21
CA ILE A 55 -9.04 1.49 18.39
C ILE A 55 -8.17 0.47 19.13
N GLU A 56 -8.58 -0.80 19.15
CA GLU A 56 -7.78 -1.82 19.82
C GLU A 56 -6.44 -1.97 19.11
N ARG A 57 -5.38 -2.03 19.90
CA ARG A 57 -4.06 -2.39 19.39
C ARG A 57 -4.13 -3.86 19.00
N PRO A 58 -3.97 -4.20 17.71
CA PRO A 58 -3.94 -5.60 17.32
C PRO A 58 -2.78 -6.28 18.06
N ASP A 59 -2.86 -7.60 18.24
CA ASP A 59 -1.71 -8.34 18.70
C ASP A 59 -0.52 -8.03 17.77
N HIS A 60 0.51 -7.42 18.36
CA HIS A 60 1.71 -6.99 17.66
C HIS A 60 2.80 -8.07 17.69
N SER A 61 2.52 -9.21 18.31
CA SER A 61 3.44 -10.32 18.42
C SER A 61 3.79 -10.80 17.01
N PRO A 62 5.04 -10.60 16.56
CA PRO A 62 5.49 -11.22 15.32
C PRO A 62 5.37 -12.73 15.46
N LEU A 63 5.27 -13.41 14.33
CA LEU A 63 5.47 -14.85 14.26
C LEU A 63 6.67 -15.26 15.12
N GLY A 64 6.51 -16.36 15.85
CA GLY A 64 7.62 -16.96 16.59
C GLY A 64 8.80 -17.21 15.65
N ARG A 65 10.03 -17.19 16.19
CA ARG A 65 11.25 -17.31 15.36
C ARG A 65 11.22 -18.50 14.40
N SER A 66 10.68 -19.65 14.84
CA SER A 66 10.51 -20.84 14.00
C SER A 66 9.56 -20.61 12.82
N ASP A 67 8.44 -19.94 13.07
CA ASP A 67 7.41 -19.70 12.06
C ASP A 67 7.88 -18.66 11.04
N LEU A 68 8.59 -17.63 11.48
CA LEU A 68 9.21 -16.65 10.58
C LEU A 68 10.27 -17.31 9.68
N THR A 69 11.09 -18.23 10.21
CA THR A 69 12.03 -18.99 9.37
C THR A 69 11.30 -19.80 8.31
N VAL A 70 10.22 -20.51 8.68
CA VAL A 70 9.40 -21.28 7.72
C VAL A 70 8.80 -20.37 6.65
N VAL A 71 8.28 -19.20 7.02
CA VAL A 71 7.76 -18.22 6.05
C VAL A 71 8.86 -17.71 5.14
N ARG A 72 10.06 -17.39 5.66
CA ARG A 72 11.20 -16.96 4.85
C ARG A 72 11.67 -18.04 3.89
N ASP A 73 11.77 -19.28 4.35
CA ASP A 73 12.21 -20.41 3.51
C ASP A 73 11.22 -20.65 2.35
N ARG A 74 9.91 -20.55 2.62
CA ARG A 74 8.87 -20.66 1.58
C ARG A 74 8.93 -19.53 0.56
N ASN A 75 9.35 -18.34 0.98
CA ASN A 75 9.41 -17.14 0.16
C ASN A 75 10.83 -16.78 -0.29
N LEU A 76 11.80 -17.68 -0.14
CA LEU A 76 13.22 -17.40 -0.39
C LEU A 76 13.44 -16.89 -1.82
N ARG A 77 12.79 -17.52 -2.79
CA ARG A 77 12.89 -17.11 -4.20
C ARG A 77 12.34 -15.71 -4.45
N LEU A 78 11.23 -15.34 -3.80
CA LEU A 78 10.66 -14.00 -3.93
C LEU A 78 11.62 -12.98 -3.31
N HIS A 79 12.10 -13.28 -2.11
CA HIS A 79 13.09 -12.46 -1.41
C HIS A 79 14.34 -12.22 -2.28
N ASP A 80 14.92 -13.27 -2.87
CA ASP A 80 16.18 -13.17 -3.61
C ASP A 80 16.05 -12.29 -4.87
N HIS A 81 14.90 -12.33 -5.55
CA HIS A 81 14.61 -11.46 -6.69
C HIS A 81 14.23 -10.03 -6.27
N ALA A 82 13.62 -9.88 -5.09
CA ALA A 82 13.13 -8.59 -4.59
C ALA A 82 14.20 -7.76 -3.88
N ALA A 83 15.09 -8.37 -3.10
CA ALA A 83 16.03 -7.65 -2.23
C ALA A 83 16.89 -6.62 -3.00
N PRO A 84 17.52 -6.94 -4.15
CA PRO A 84 18.29 -5.96 -4.91
C PRO A 84 17.43 -4.80 -5.44
N VAL A 85 16.17 -5.08 -5.80
CA VAL A 85 15.24 -4.05 -6.27
C VAL A 85 14.77 -3.16 -5.12
N MET A 86 14.57 -3.74 -3.94
CA MET A 86 14.25 -2.98 -2.72
C MET A 86 15.38 -2.05 -2.33
N GLU A 87 16.65 -2.49 -2.43
CA GLU A 87 17.82 -1.63 -2.20
C GLU A 87 17.85 -0.45 -3.18
N MET A 88 17.70 -0.71 -4.48
CA MET A 88 17.63 0.36 -5.50
C MET A 88 16.47 1.33 -5.25
N LEU A 89 15.29 0.81 -4.89
CA LEU A 89 14.12 1.64 -4.56
C LEU A 89 14.39 2.51 -3.32
N TYR A 90 14.97 1.91 -2.28
CA TYR A 90 15.31 2.62 -1.05
C TYR A 90 16.28 3.77 -1.32
N GLU A 91 17.31 3.58 -2.16
CA GLU A 91 18.23 4.65 -2.56
C GLU A 91 17.52 5.87 -3.20
N GLN A 92 16.38 5.66 -3.87
CA GLN A 92 15.59 6.77 -4.45
C GLN A 92 14.75 7.53 -3.43
N ILE A 93 14.46 6.93 -2.28
CA ILE A 93 13.56 7.48 -1.25
C ILE A 93 14.24 7.70 0.11
N VAL A 94 15.55 7.49 0.20
CA VAL A 94 16.32 7.70 1.44
C VAL A 94 16.17 9.14 1.95
N ASN A 95 16.14 9.33 3.27
CA ASN A 95 15.91 10.62 3.92
C ASN A 95 14.53 11.25 3.63
N THR A 96 13.51 10.42 3.34
CA THR A 96 12.12 10.89 3.18
C THR A 96 11.22 10.48 4.35
N GLU A 97 11.79 9.92 5.41
CA GLU A 97 11.05 9.30 6.52
C GLU A 97 10.18 8.12 6.03
N SER A 98 10.79 7.24 5.25
CA SER A 98 10.11 6.11 4.60
C SER A 98 10.87 4.80 4.73
N MET A 99 10.18 3.70 4.45
CA MET A 99 10.76 2.36 4.32
C MET A 99 10.10 1.60 3.17
N VAL A 100 10.84 0.64 2.63
CA VAL A 100 10.38 -0.35 1.67
C VAL A 100 10.07 -1.65 2.43
N VAL A 101 8.91 -2.25 2.16
CA VAL A 101 8.41 -3.46 2.80
C VAL A 101 8.08 -4.48 1.73
N LEU A 102 8.49 -5.73 1.95
CA LEU A 102 8.10 -6.87 1.13
C LEU A 102 7.26 -7.83 1.97
N CYS A 103 6.08 -8.14 1.46
CA CYS A 103 5.17 -9.11 2.06
C CYS A 103 4.98 -10.31 1.14
N ASP A 104 4.72 -11.47 1.73
CA ASP A 104 4.25 -12.64 0.98
C ASP A 104 2.78 -12.52 0.56
N ALA A 105 2.30 -13.48 -0.22
CA ALA A 105 0.91 -13.55 -0.70
C ALA A 105 -0.14 -13.68 0.42
N ALA A 106 0.25 -13.96 1.67
CA ALA A 106 -0.64 -13.96 2.83
C ALA A 106 -0.65 -12.61 3.56
N GLY A 107 0.18 -11.65 3.14
CA GLY A 107 0.35 -10.34 3.78
C GLY A 107 1.34 -10.36 4.94
N THR A 108 2.15 -11.41 5.10
CA THR A 108 3.19 -11.46 6.14
C THR A 108 4.43 -10.75 5.65
N ILE A 109 4.92 -9.78 6.42
CA ILE A 109 6.17 -9.08 6.10
C ILE A 109 7.33 -10.07 6.18
N ILE A 110 8.09 -10.20 5.10
CA ILE A 110 9.26 -11.10 5.03
C ILE A 110 10.58 -10.32 5.07
N HIS A 111 10.59 -9.09 4.54
CA HIS A 111 11.76 -8.22 4.50
C HIS A 111 11.36 -6.74 4.54
N SER A 112 12.26 -5.90 5.04
CA SER A 112 12.05 -4.45 5.13
C SER A 112 13.38 -3.70 5.19
N ILE A 113 13.47 -2.55 4.53
CA ILE A 113 14.65 -1.66 4.51
C ILE A 113 14.14 -0.21 4.66
N GLY A 114 14.72 0.61 5.52
CA GLY A 114 14.24 1.99 5.73
C GLY A 114 15.16 2.85 6.59
N ASP A 115 14.80 4.13 6.73
CA ASP A 115 15.51 5.08 7.58
C ASP A 115 15.39 4.66 9.07
N ASP A 116 16.49 4.64 9.82
CA ASP A 116 16.52 4.22 11.24
C ASP A 116 15.45 4.94 12.11
N ASP A 117 15.30 6.25 11.91
CA ASP A 117 14.34 7.08 12.63
C ASP A 117 12.88 6.73 12.29
N PHE A 118 12.61 6.30 11.05
CA PHE A 118 11.28 5.84 10.65
C PHE A 118 11.02 4.41 11.12
N LEU A 119 12.01 3.52 11.06
CA LEU A 119 11.89 2.14 11.58
C LEU A 119 11.47 2.12 13.05
N ALA A 120 11.99 3.04 13.87
CA ALA A 120 11.57 3.18 15.27
C ALA A 120 10.09 3.56 15.42
N ARG A 121 9.54 4.42 14.56
CA ARG A 121 8.10 4.76 14.55
C ARG A 121 7.25 3.62 14.00
N ALA A 122 7.67 3.01 12.89
CA ALA A 122 7.03 1.89 12.24
C ALA A 122 6.90 0.66 13.17
N SER A 123 7.88 0.44 14.05
CA SER A 123 7.83 -0.61 15.06
C SER A 123 6.63 -0.47 16.03
N LYS A 124 6.16 0.77 16.28
CA LYS A 124 5.02 1.04 17.18
C LYS A 124 3.69 0.53 16.63
N VAL A 125 3.62 0.28 15.33
CA VAL A 125 2.46 -0.33 14.64
C VAL A 125 2.75 -1.76 14.18
N ALA A 126 3.89 -2.33 14.59
CA ALA A 126 4.35 -3.67 14.19
C ALA A 126 4.54 -3.82 12.68
N LEU A 127 5.09 -2.81 12.02
CA LEU A 127 5.51 -2.87 10.63
C LEU A 127 6.93 -3.45 10.55
N GLN A 128 7.05 -4.76 10.80
CA GLN A 128 8.31 -5.47 10.88
C GLN A 128 8.18 -6.93 10.41
N PRO A 129 9.28 -7.59 10.00
CA PRO A 129 9.24 -8.98 9.55
C PRO A 129 8.56 -9.93 10.54
N GLY A 130 7.72 -10.81 10.02
CA GLY A 130 6.91 -11.78 10.76
C GLY A 130 5.55 -11.26 11.23
N VAL A 131 5.18 -10.02 10.90
CA VAL A 131 3.84 -9.50 11.22
C VAL A 131 2.97 -9.56 9.98
N ASN A 132 1.73 -10.02 10.15
CA ASN A 132 0.74 -10.06 9.07
C ASN A 132 -0.03 -8.74 8.98
N TRP A 133 -0.09 -8.19 7.76
CA TRP A 133 -0.74 -6.93 7.39
C TRP A 133 -1.92 -7.14 6.43
N SER A 134 -2.52 -8.33 6.40
CA SER A 134 -3.81 -8.53 5.71
C SER A 134 -4.91 -7.63 6.31
N GLU A 135 -5.95 -7.31 5.53
CA GLU A 135 -7.11 -6.54 6.03
C GLU A 135 -7.76 -7.21 7.25
N SER A 136 -7.80 -8.54 7.28
CA SER A 136 -8.35 -9.30 8.41
C SER A 136 -7.58 -9.12 9.72
N THR A 137 -6.30 -8.72 9.65
CA THR A 137 -5.44 -8.53 10.82
C THR A 137 -5.26 -7.06 11.19
N LYS A 138 -5.08 -6.19 10.19
CA LYS A 138 -4.71 -4.77 10.38
C LYS A 138 -5.73 -3.77 9.83
N GLY A 139 -6.88 -4.25 9.37
CA GLY A 139 -7.89 -3.43 8.70
C GLY A 139 -7.37 -2.87 7.36
N THR A 140 -8.09 -1.90 6.78
CA THR A 140 -7.68 -1.20 5.56
C THR A 140 -6.27 -0.64 5.71
N ASN A 141 -5.38 -1.13 4.86
CA ASN A 141 -3.98 -0.74 4.73
C ASN A 141 -3.52 -1.14 3.32
N ALA A 142 -2.49 -0.48 2.78
CA ALA A 142 -2.13 -0.68 1.37
C ALA A 142 -1.72 -2.12 1.03
N ILE A 143 -1.01 -2.83 1.93
CA ILE A 143 -0.61 -4.23 1.71
C ILE A 143 -1.83 -5.14 1.60
N GLY A 144 -2.69 -5.12 2.63
CA GLY A 144 -3.87 -5.97 2.69
C GLY A 144 -4.87 -5.67 1.58
N THR A 145 -5.08 -4.40 1.25
CA THR A 145 -6.00 -3.99 0.20
C THR A 145 -5.45 -4.32 -1.19
N ALA A 146 -4.16 -4.13 -1.46
CA ALA A 146 -3.55 -4.55 -2.73
C ALA A 146 -3.61 -6.07 -2.95
N LEU A 147 -3.56 -6.88 -1.89
CA LEU A 147 -3.75 -8.33 -1.99
C LEU A 147 -5.16 -8.73 -2.40
N ILE A 148 -6.19 -7.97 -2.00
CA ILE A 148 -7.59 -8.28 -2.29
C ILE A 148 -8.01 -7.71 -3.64
N GLU A 149 -7.62 -6.48 -3.93
CA GLU A 149 -7.99 -5.79 -5.18
C GLU A 149 -7.10 -6.19 -6.36
N GLU A 150 -5.97 -6.87 -6.10
CA GLU A 150 -4.97 -7.30 -7.08
C GLU A 150 -4.43 -6.16 -7.97
N VAL A 151 -4.47 -4.93 -7.44
CA VAL A 151 -4.00 -3.72 -8.12
C VAL A 151 -3.14 -2.84 -7.20
N PRO A 152 -2.25 -1.99 -7.77
CA PRO A 152 -1.53 -1.01 -6.98
C PRO A 152 -2.47 -0.10 -6.20
N THR A 153 -2.24 0.03 -4.90
CA THR A 153 -3.17 0.65 -3.96
C THR A 153 -2.44 1.68 -3.09
N LEU A 154 -2.98 2.89 -3.03
CA LEU A 154 -2.59 3.92 -2.06
C LEU A 154 -3.53 3.81 -0.85
N VAL A 155 -2.99 3.92 0.35
CA VAL A 155 -3.79 4.20 1.56
C VAL A 155 -3.10 5.33 2.31
N HIS A 156 -3.81 6.43 2.49
CA HIS A 156 -3.26 7.67 3.02
C HIS A 156 -3.94 8.07 4.33
N ALA A 157 -3.15 8.26 5.38
CA ALA A 157 -3.58 8.80 6.66
C ALA A 157 -4.85 8.13 7.22
N ASP A 158 -5.94 8.89 7.38
CA ASP A 158 -7.24 8.45 7.91
C ASP A 158 -8.07 7.58 6.95
N GLU A 159 -7.51 7.18 5.81
CA GLU A 159 -7.97 6.04 5.02
C GLU A 159 -7.57 4.71 5.65
N HIS A 160 -6.52 4.67 6.48
CA HIS A 160 -6.24 3.47 7.26
C HIS A 160 -7.41 3.19 8.19
N TYR A 161 -7.83 1.95 8.28
CA TYR A 161 -8.99 1.62 9.12
C TYR A 161 -8.69 1.82 10.62
N MET A 162 -7.45 1.50 11.03
CA MET A 162 -6.99 1.63 12.41
C MET A 162 -6.40 3.00 12.69
N HIS A 163 -6.85 3.65 13.78
CA HIS A 163 -6.39 4.99 14.16
C HIS A 163 -4.88 5.06 14.42
N ALA A 164 -4.31 3.95 14.92
CA ALA A 164 -2.87 3.86 15.16
C ALA A 164 -2.04 4.03 13.88
N ASN A 165 -2.61 3.76 12.71
CA ASN A 165 -1.94 3.82 11.41
C ASN A 165 -2.16 5.16 10.68
N HIS A 166 -2.96 6.10 11.22
CA HIS A 166 -3.28 7.36 10.53
C HIS A 166 -2.08 8.28 10.30
N PHE A 167 -0.93 8.01 10.93
CA PHE A 167 0.29 8.76 10.64
C PHE A 167 0.99 8.30 9.36
N LEU A 168 0.56 7.17 8.77
CA LEU A 168 1.19 6.55 7.63
C LEU A 168 0.59 7.03 6.30
N THR A 169 1.42 7.01 5.26
CA THR A 169 0.99 6.93 3.87
C THR A 169 1.70 5.74 3.23
N CYS A 170 0.93 4.87 2.58
CA CYS A 170 1.43 3.61 2.04
C CYS A 170 1.08 3.49 0.57
N SER A 171 2.07 3.17 -0.26
CA SER A 171 1.91 2.88 -1.69
C SER A 171 2.36 1.45 -1.94
N ALA A 172 1.40 0.58 -2.21
CA ALA A 172 1.65 -0.85 -2.41
C ALA A 172 1.37 -1.26 -3.85
N ALA A 173 2.14 -2.20 -4.38
CA ALA A 173 1.85 -2.89 -5.63
C ALA A 173 2.01 -4.41 -5.46
N PRO A 174 1.05 -5.22 -5.95
CA PRO A 174 1.23 -6.66 -6.01
C PRO A 174 2.36 -7.01 -6.98
N ILE A 175 3.06 -8.11 -6.67
CA ILE A 175 4.09 -8.72 -7.52
C ILE A 175 3.49 -10.03 -8.05
N LEU A 176 3.41 -10.18 -9.37
CA LEU A 176 2.76 -11.32 -10.01
C LEU A 176 3.76 -12.31 -10.60
N ASP A 177 3.40 -13.59 -10.59
CA ASP A 177 4.07 -14.60 -11.41
C ASP A 177 3.62 -14.49 -12.89
N PRO A 178 4.30 -15.17 -13.83
CA PRO A 178 3.94 -15.12 -15.24
C PRO A 178 2.55 -15.71 -15.59
N ARG A 179 1.88 -16.36 -14.63
CA ARG A 179 0.52 -16.91 -14.75
C ARG A 179 -0.53 -15.97 -14.15
N GLY A 180 -0.12 -14.84 -13.56
CA GLY A 180 -1.00 -13.86 -12.91
C GLY A 180 -1.29 -14.14 -11.44
N ASN A 181 -0.62 -15.13 -10.82
CA ASN A 181 -0.79 -15.35 -9.37
C ASN A 181 0.03 -14.33 -8.58
N ILE A 182 -0.50 -13.83 -7.47
CA ILE A 182 0.24 -12.98 -6.56
C ILE A 182 1.34 -13.78 -5.85
N LEU A 183 2.58 -13.34 -6.00
CA LEU A 183 3.73 -13.82 -5.24
C LEU A 183 3.83 -13.12 -3.88
N GLY A 184 3.51 -11.82 -3.86
CA GLY A 184 3.59 -10.97 -2.69
C GLY A 184 3.25 -9.52 -3.02
N VAL A 185 3.58 -8.61 -2.11
CA VAL A 185 3.36 -7.17 -2.27
C VAL A 185 4.63 -6.41 -1.94
N LEU A 186 4.98 -5.45 -2.80
CA LEU A 186 5.98 -4.43 -2.53
C LEU A 186 5.26 -3.17 -2.04
N ASP A 187 5.63 -2.65 -0.88
CA ASP A 187 5.05 -1.45 -0.30
C ASP A 187 6.14 -0.43 0.05
N VAL A 188 5.84 0.84 -0.19
CA VAL A 188 6.59 1.96 0.38
C VAL A 188 5.68 2.69 1.34
N THR A 189 6.11 2.73 2.58
CA THR A 189 5.37 3.32 3.69
C THR A 189 6.22 4.39 4.36
N GLY A 190 5.61 5.53 4.63
CA GLY A 190 6.28 6.68 5.23
C GLY A 190 5.34 7.51 6.07
N ASP A 191 5.85 8.61 6.63
CA ASP A 191 4.99 9.59 7.30
C ASP A 191 4.08 10.29 6.28
N HIS A 192 2.77 10.37 6.57
CA HIS A 192 1.80 11.00 5.67
C HIS A 192 2.12 12.46 5.32
N ARG A 193 2.86 13.16 6.20
CA ARG A 193 3.32 14.54 5.95
C ARG A 193 4.37 14.63 4.84
N SER A 194 5.02 13.52 4.52
CA SER A 194 6.02 13.37 3.45
C SER A 194 5.45 12.71 2.19
N PHE A 195 4.12 12.71 2.02
CA PHE A 195 3.47 12.12 0.85
C PHE A 195 3.97 12.71 -0.47
N HIS A 196 4.27 11.83 -1.42
CA HIS A 196 4.62 12.20 -2.79
C HIS A 196 3.85 11.31 -3.79
N GLN A 197 3.13 11.93 -4.73
CA GLN A 197 2.38 11.21 -5.77
C GLN A 197 3.24 10.27 -6.63
N HIS A 198 4.54 10.57 -6.78
CA HIS A 198 5.46 9.81 -7.61
C HIS A 198 5.92 8.50 -6.95
N THR A 199 5.72 8.32 -5.64
CA THR A 199 6.08 7.10 -4.92
C THR A 199 5.38 5.88 -5.51
N MET A 200 4.09 5.99 -5.86
CA MET A 200 3.35 4.90 -6.49
C MET A 200 3.95 4.48 -7.84
N ALA A 201 4.48 5.43 -8.61
CA ALA A 201 5.16 5.11 -9.87
C ALA A 201 6.45 4.32 -9.63
N LEU A 202 7.25 4.70 -8.63
CA LEU A 202 8.46 3.98 -8.23
C LEU A 202 8.13 2.55 -7.77
N VAL A 203 7.13 2.39 -6.90
CA VAL A 203 6.70 1.08 -6.39
C VAL A 203 6.24 0.16 -7.52
N LYS A 204 5.43 0.66 -8.45
CA LYS A 204 4.98 -0.10 -9.63
C LYS A 204 6.15 -0.53 -10.52
N MET A 205 7.09 0.38 -10.78
CA MET A 205 8.27 0.08 -11.60
C MET A 205 9.13 -0.99 -10.93
N SER A 206 9.35 -0.87 -9.62
CA SER A 206 10.09 -1.86 -8.83
C SER A 206 9.40 -3.22 -8.80
N ALA A 207 8.08 -3.28 -8.56
CA ALA A 207 7.33 -4.54 -8.65
C ALA A 207 7.53 -5.19 -10.02
N ARG A 208 7.40 -4.42 -11.11
CA ARG A 208 7.63 -4.91 -12.48
C ARG A 208 9.06 -5.42 -12.73
N MET A 209 10.07 -4.79 -12.12
CA MET A 209 11.46 -5.30 -12.19
C MET A 209 11.58 -6.68 -11.53
N ILE A 210 10.93 -6.86 -10.38
CA ILE A 210 10.92 -8.15 -9.65
C ILE A 210 10.21 -9.23 -10.50
N GLU A 211 9.06 -8.90 -11.10
CA GLU A 211 8.33 -9.81 -12.00
C GLU A 211 9.19 -10.24 -13.20
N ASN A 212 9.90 -9.29 -13.83
CA ASN A 212 10.77 -9.57 -14.97
C ASN A 212 11.97 -10.46 -14.58
N HIS A 213 12.56 -10.23 -13.41
CA HIS A 213 13.62 -11.09 -12.86
C HIS A 213 13.09 -12.50 -12.58
N TRP A 214 11.92 -12.60 -11.95
CA TRP A 214 11.25 -13.86 -11.66
C TRP A 214 10.99 -14.66 -12.95
N LEU A 215 10.37 -14.03 -13.96
CA LEU A 215 10.07 -14.67 -15.24
C LEU A 215 11.35 -15.17 -15.92
N THR A 216 12.39 -14.34 -15.94
CA THR A 216 13.68 -14.68 -16.56
C THR A 216 14.34 -15.89 -15.91
N ASP A 217 14.26 -15.99 -14.58
CA ASP A 217 14.77 -17.12 -13.81
C ASP A 217 13.91 -18.38 -13.97
N ASP A 218 12.57 -18.28 -13.89
CA ASP A 218 11.63 -19.41 -13.99
C ASP A 218 11.68 -20.08 -15.36
N TYR A 219 11.87 -19.28 -16.40
CA TYR A 219 11.82 -19.69 -17.80
C TYR A 219 13.19 -19.62 -18.49
N ARG A 220 14.27 -19.75 -17.71
CA ARG A 220 15.68 -19.71 -18.18
C ARG A 220 16.02 -20.71 -19.29
N ASN A 221 15.32 -21.85 -19.35
CA ASN A 221 15.58 -22.93 -20.31
C ASN A 221 14.50 -23.08 -21.40
N VAL A 222 13.59 -22.11 -21.53
CA VAL A 222 12.59 -22.10 -22.60
C VAL A 222 12.80 -20.92 -23.54
N MET A 223 12.19 -20.97 -24.72
CA MET A 223 12.24 -19.86 -25.66
C MET A 223 11.52 -18.65 -25.05
N ARG A 224 12.19 -17.50 -25.00
CA ARG A 224 11.60 -16.23 -24.56
C ARG A 224 11.57 -15.25 -25.72
N LEU A 225 10.38 -14.75 -26.04
CA LEU A 225 10.19 -13.66 -26.98
C LEU A 225 10.17 -12.34 -26.21
N HIS A 226 11.14 -11.48 -26.49
CA HIS A 226 11.19 -10.12 -25.99
C HIS A 226 10.63 -9.19 -27.07
N PHE A 227 9.67 -8.35 -26.72
CA PHE A 227 8.99 -7.49 -27.70
C PHE A 227 8.56 -6.16 -27.11
N HIS A 228 8.58 -5.14 -27.95
CA HIS A 228 8.00 -3.84 -27.68
C HIS A 228 7.68 -3.15 -29.03
N SER A 229 6.72 -2.23 -29.07
CA SER A 229 6.35 -1.51 -30.31
C SER A 229 7.45 -0.57 -30.83
N ARG A 230 8.44 -0.28 -29.98
CA ARG A 230 9.60 0.57 -30.21
C ARG A 230 10.86 -0.18 -29.79
N VAL A 231 11.81 -0.31 -30.70
CA VAL A 231 13.00 -1.15 -30.53
C VAL A 231 13.89 -0.71 -29.37
N GLU A 232 13.90 0.60 -29.05
CA GLU A 232 14.73 1.18 -28.00
C GLU A 232 14.32 0.74 -26.59
N PHE A 233 13.12 0.15 -26.45
CA PHE A 233 12.61 -0.36 -25.17
C PHE A 233 12.74 -1.88 -25.01
N ILE A 234 13.20 -2.60 -26.03
CA ILE A 234 13.50 -4.04 -25.91
C ILE A 234 14.72 -4.19 -24.97
N GLY A 235 14.63 -5.09 -24.00
CA GLY A 235 15.63 -5.24 -22.93
C GLY A 235 15.54 -4.21 -21.81
N THR A 236 14.51 -3.35 -21.80
CA THR A 236 14.25 -2.38 -20.72
C THR A 236 13.08 -2.83 -19.86
N LEU A 237 12.84 -2.16 -18.73
CA LEU A 237 11.70 -2.41 -17.85
C LEU A 237 10.34 -2.42 -18.59
N MET A 238 10.24 -1.63 -19.67
CA MET A 238 9.00 -1.46 -20.43
C MET A 238 8.75 -2.57 -21.45
N GLU A 239 9.66 -3.52 -21.62
CA GLU A 239 9.48 -4.61 -22.57
C GLU A 239 8.38 -5.60 -22.15
N GLY A 240 7.79 -6.26 -23.15
CA GLY A 240 7.03 -7.48 -22.96
C GLY A 240 7.94 -8.70 -23.07
N ILE A 241 7.77 -9.66 -22.15
CA ILE A 241 8.46 -10.96 -22.20
C ILE A 241 7.42 -12.07 -22.25
N LEU A 242 7.49 -12.93 -23.26
CA LEU A 242 6.65 -14.11 -23.40
C LEU A 242 7.52 -15.38 -23.36
N ALA A 243 7.28 -16.26 -22.40
CA ALA A 243 7.92 -17.57 -22.33
C ALA A 243 7.07 -18.62 -23.05
N ILE A 244 7.69 -19.39 -23.96
CA ILE A 244 7.04 -20.41 -24.79
C ILE A 244 7.65 -21.77 -24.45
N SER A 245 6.87 -22.62 -23.80
CA SER A 245 7.19 -24.04 -23.58
C SER A 245 6.50 -24.91 -24.63
N ALA A 246 7.15 -26.01 -25.02
CA ALA A 246 6.61 -27.01 -25.95
C ALA A 246 5.46 -27.83 -25.33
#